data_AF-A0A3L7P6P6-F1
#
_entry.id   AF-A0A3L7P6P6-F1
#
_cell.length_a   1.000
_cell.length_b   1.000
_cell.length_c   1.000
_cell.angle_alpha   90.00
_cell.angle_beta   90.00
_cell.angle_gamma   90.00
#
_symmetry.space_group_name_H-M   'P 1'
#
loop_
_entity.id
_entity.type
_entity.pdbx_description
1 polymer ?
#
loop_
_entity_poly.entity_id
_entity_poly.type
_entity_poly.pdbx_seq_one_letter_code
_entity_poly.pdbx_strand_id
1 'polypeptide(L)'
;MGAICLLPNGKLAVSSRRGEIWMVTDPFAPVVEASQFKRFAHGLHEVLGLAERDGWLYVVQRCDVSRLKDRDGDGEADLFEVVNDEFELNGDYHEYTFGSKFDSRGDLWLVLCLTGSFSSEDKFRGWCLRVNADGKLVPTTSGIRSPGGIGFGPNGDVFYTDNQGPWNGTCELKQLVPGKFVGHPGGFRWYDAPGVKEVMGAKPAEPQSGSRFHVEAEKIPEYLPPVVMFPYSKMGNSSSGVTYDNSSGQFGPFAGQMFVADQSFSTVMRVSLEQVNGRYQGACYNFREGFGSGNVPIEMTTSGSMFVGGTNRGWGSRGKAPFALERMDWSGRVPFEIHEMRAKSDGFELTFTETVDPLLAGDVKSYTLDTYTYIFQSSYGSPEVDHTTPTVESATVAADGKSVRLKVNGLQKGHVHHLQAAAIRSATGHPLLHHEAYYTLMQIPAE
;
A
#
# COMPACT_ATOMS: atom_id res chain seq x y z
N MET A 1 9.67 -8.68 11.46
CA MET A 1 9.80 -7.22 11.58
C MET A 1 8.43 -6.58 11.57
N GLY A 2 8.24 -5.50 12.31
CA GLY A 2 6.96 -4.76 12.39
C GLY A 2 7.00 -3.39 11.73
N ALA A 3 8.10 -2.67 11.87
CA ALA A 3 8.32 -1.34 11.32
C ALA A 3 9.81 -1.07 11.05
N ILE A 4 10.08 -0.09 10.19
CA ILE A 4 11.42 0.37 9.80
C ILE A 4 11.39 1.91 9.91
N CYS A 5 12.53 2.53 10.24
CA CYS A 5 12.76 3.96 10.14
C CYS A 5 14.23 4.27 9.92
N LEU A 6 14.58 4.83 8.76
CA LEU A 6 15.88 5.43 8.54
C LEU A 6 15.94 6.76 9.31
N LEU A 7 16.95 6.89 10.17
CA LEU A 7 17.15 8.06 11.01
C LEU A 7 18.02 9.10 10.26
N PRO A 8 17.90 10.40 10.58
CA PRO A 8 18.72 11.44 9.95
C PRO A 8 20.24 11.24 10.09
N ASN A 9 20.67 10.49 11.11
CA ASN A 9 22.08 10.15 11.33
C ASN A 9 22.56 8.94 10.52
N GLY A 10 21.72 8.38 9.64
CA GLY A 10 22.05 7.24 8.78
C GLY A 10 21.90 5.87 9.44
N LYS A 11 21.56 5.77 10.73
CA LYS A 11 21.21 4.49 11.37
C LYS A 11 19.79 4.07 10.97
N LEU A 12 19.52 2.77 11.01
CA LEU A 12 18.18 2.23 10.79
C LEU A 12 17.59 1.74 12.11
N ALA A 13 16.47 2.32 12.54
CA ALA A 13 15.65 1.76 13.60
C ALA A 13 14.69 0.72 13.02
N VAL A 14 14.63 -0.46 13.62
CA VAL A 14 13.75 -1.53 13.16
C VAL A 14 13.06 -2.21 14.33
N SER A 15 11.77 -2.51 14.20
CA SER A 15 11.02 -3.18 15.26
C SER A 15 10.82 -4.68 14.98
N SER A 16 10.85 -5.47 16.04
CA SER A 16 10.34 -6.83 16.03
C SER A 16 8.86 -6.82 16.44
N ARG A 17 8.06 -7.74 15.89
CA ARG A 17 6.69 -7.99 16.36
C ARG A 17 6.62 -8.54 17.80
N ARG A 18 7.77 -8.83 18.41
CA ARG A 18 7.90 -9.28 19.80
C ARG A 18 8.16 -8.13 20.77
N GLY A 19 8.11 -6.89 20.32
CA GLY A 19 8.18 -5.73 21.21
C GLY A 19 9.58 -5.20 21.46
N GLU A 20 10.51 -5.43 20.53
CA GLU A 20 11.86 -4.88 20.60
C GLU A 20 12.10 -3.88 19.47
N ILE A 21 12.93 -2.88 19.74
CA ILE A 21 13.49 -1.98 18.74
C ILE A 21 14.99 -2.20 18.71
N TRP A 22 15.51 -2.39 17.51
CA TRP A 22 16.93 -2.57 17.23
C TRP A 22 17.42 -1.41 16.38
N MET A 23 18.62 -0.92 16.70
CA MET A 23 19.35 0.06 15.91
C MET A 23 20.40 -0.68 15.10
N VAL A 24 20.33 -0.54 13.78
CA VAL A 24 21.33 -1.05 12.84
C VAL A 24 22.28 0.09 12.51
N THR A 25 23.54 -0.04 12.92
CA THR A 25 24.61 0.89 12.55
C THR A 25 25.09 0.61 11.14
N ASP A 26 25.24 1.63 10.29
CA ASP A 26 25.66 1.49 8.90
C ASP A 26 24.83 0.45 8.09
N PRO A 27 23.51 0.67 7.96
CA PRO A 27 22.61 -0.25 7.26
C PRO A 27 22.89 -0.33 5.75
N PHE A 28 23.79 0.52 5.24
CA PHE A 28 24.16 0.56 3.84
C PHE A 28 25.46 -0.19 3.52
N ALA A 29 26.14 -0.75 4.52
CA ALA A 29 27.31 -1.57 4.32
C ALA A 29 27.06 -2.68 3.28
N PRO A 30 28.07 -3.09 2.49
CA PRO A 30 27.92 -4.20 1.53
C PRO A 30 27.50 -5.51 2.20
N VAL A 31 27.90 -5.70 3.47
CA VAL A 31 27.50 -6.80 4.34
C VAL A 31 27.09 -6.20 5.66
N VAL A 32 25.91 -6.60 6.17
CA VAL A 32 25.41 -6.18 7.48
C VAL A 32 25.55 -7.35 8.45
N GLU A 33 26.41 -7.19 9.45
CA GLU A 33 26.76 -8.20 10.44
C GLU A 33 25.95 -8.03 11.74
N ALA A 34 25.85 -9.10 12.54
CA ALA A 34 25.14 -9.07 13.81
C ALA A 34 25.69 -8.01 14.80
N SER A 35 26.99 -7.70 14.73
CA SER A 35 27.63 -6.67 15.57
C SER A 35 27.12 -5.25 15.30
N GLN A 36 26.47 -5.02 14.15
CA GLN A 36 25.86 -3.74 13.81
C GLN A 36 24.49 -3.54 14.46
N PHE A 37 23.92 -4.58 15.08
CA PHE A 37 22.63 -4.50 15.76
C PHE A 37 22.84 -4.26 17.25
N LYS A 38 22.29 -3.15 17.76
CA LYS A 38 22.15 -2.91 19.19
C LYS A 38 20.67 -2.77 19.54
N ARG A 39 20.22 -3.47 20.59
CA ARG A 39 18.84 -3.29 21.07
C ARG A 39 18.72 -1.93 21.73
N PHE A 40 17.74 -1.15 21.28
CA PHE A 40 17.45 0.19 21.79
C PHE A 40 16.32 0.19 22.81
N ALA A 41 15.29 -0.64 22.60
CA ALA A 41 14.18 -0.76 23.53
C ALA A 41 13.59 -2.17 23.50
N HIS A 42 12.89 -2.57 24.57
CA HIS A 42 12.15 -3.82 24.64
C HIS A 42 10.92 -3.70 25.54
N GLY A 43 10.04 -4.72 25.52
CA GLY A 43 8.81 -4.74 26.33
C GLY A 43 7.63 -3.99 25.71
N LEU A 44 7.73 -3.64 24.44
CA LEU A 44 6.71 -2.91 23.69
C LEU A 44 5.61 -3.84 23.14
N HIS A 45 4.41 -3.34 22.93
CA HIS A 45 3.27 -4.13 22.46
C HIS A 45 3.15 -4.10 20.92
N GLU A 46 3.93 -4.98 20.27
CA GLU A 46 3.88 -5.25 18.82
C GLU A 46 3.91 -3.96 17.97
N VAL A 47 5.12 -3.37 17.88
CA VAL A 47 5.36 -2.08 17.21
C VAL A 47 5.21 -2.22 15.69
N LEU A 48 4.22 -1.55 15.11
CA LEU A 48 3.90 -1.56 13.67
C LEU A 48 3.96 -0.15 13.03
N GLY A 49 4.58 0.80 13.72
CA GLY A 49 4.98 2.09 13.15
C GLY A 49 6.19 2.65 13.89
N LEU A 50 7.12 3.25 13.14
CA LEU A 50 8.28 3.97 13.66
C LEU A 50 8.46 5.26 12.87
N ALA A 51 8.64 6.37 13.59
CA ALA A 51 8.92 7.67 13.00
C ALA A 51 9.89 8.45 13.90
N GLU A 52 10.79 9.24 13.31
CA GLU A 52 11.68 10.12 14.06
C GLU A 52 11.22 11.57 13.89
N ARG A 53 11.28 12.34 14.99
CA ARG A 53 11.12 13.80 14.98
C ARG A 53 11.78 14.41 16.20
N ASP A 54 12.55 15.46 16.01
CA ASP A 54 13.19 16.27 17.06
C ASP A 54 14.01 15.45 18.07
N GLY A 55 14.69 14.40 17.59
CA GLY A 55 15.52 13.51 18.41
C GLY A 55 14.72 12.54 19.26
N TRP A 56 13.43 12.36 18.96
CA TRP A 56 12.57 11.34 19.56
C TRP A 56 12.22 10.28 18.54
N LEU A 57 12.24 9.02 18.97
CA LEU A 57 11.69 7.91 18.20
C LEU A 57 10.25 7.67 18.65
N TYR A 58 9.29 7.99 17.79
CA TYR A 58 7.88 7.68 17.99
C TYR A 58 7.62 6.22 17.60
N VAL A 59 6.84 5.54 18.43
CA VAL A 59 6.45 4.14 18.27
C VAL A 59 4.94 4.05 18.24
N VAL A 60 4.42 3.36 17.24
CA VAL A 60 3.00 3.01 17.18
C VAL A 60 2.86 1.56 17.59
N GLN A 61 2.18 1.37 18.71
CA GLN A 61 1.91 0.07 19.33
C GLN A 61 0.43 -0.24 19.19
N ARG A 62 0.03 -1.47 19.56
CA ARG A 62 -1.39 -1.85 19.54
C ARG A 62 -2.27 -0.99 20.45
N CYS A 63 -1.70 -0.48 21.55
CA CYS A 63 -2.38 0.24 22.62
C CYS A 63 -2.21 1.76 22.61
N ASP A 64 -1.14 2.28 22.02
CA ASP A 64 -0.82 3.70 22.12
C ASP A 64 0.12 4.16 21.01
N VAL A 65 0.30 5.49 20.96
CA VAL A 65 1.47 6.14 20.39
C VAL A 65 2.33 6.60 21.55
N SER A 66 3.58 6.16 21.57
CA SER A 66 4.59 6.58 22.56
C SER A 66 5.79 7.19 21.86
N ARG A 67 6.64 7.90 22.60
CA ARG A 67 7.93 8.40 22.13
C ARG A 67 9.05 8.00 23.09
N LEU A 68 10.19 7.66 22.51
CA LEU A 68 11.34 7.10 23.21
C LEU A 68 12.57 7.98 23.00
N LYS A 69 13.39 8.09 24.04
CA LYS A 69 14.65 8.83 24.00
C LYS A 69 15.73 8.15 24.83
N ASP A 70 16.94 8.19 24.29
CA ASP A 70 18.19 7.94 24.99
C ASP A 70 18.71 9.31 25.47
N ARG A 71 18.75 9.53 26.79
CA ARG A 71 19.15 10.82 27.38
C ARG A 71 20.62 10.85 27.77
N ASP A 72 21.22 9.70 28.05
CA ASP A 72 22.63 9.61 28.47
C ASP A 72 23.59 9.25 27.33
N GLY A 73 23.06 8.90 26.16
CA GLY A 73 23.80 8.63 24.94
C GLY A 73 24.43 7.24 24.90
N ASP A 74 24.02 6.33 25.78
CA ASP A 74 24.59 4.99 25.83
C ASP A 74 24.11 4.08 24.67
N GLY A 75 23.07 4.49 23.93
CA GLY A 75 22.46 3.77 22.82
C GLY A 75 21.24 2.93 23.21
N GLU A 76 20.69 3.10 24.41
CA GLU A 76 19.45 2.48 24.90
C GLU A 76 18.43 3.57 25.29
N ALA A 77 17.15 3.32 25.04
CA ALA A 77 16.10 4.25 25.47
C ALA A 77 15.92 4.16 26.99
N ASP A 78 16.04 5.30 27.68
CA ASP A 78 15.86 5.42 29.13
C ASP A 78 14.63 6.28 29.51
N LEU A 79 13.98 6.90 28.52
CA LEU A 79 12.76 7.69 28.69
C LEU A 79 11.69 7.24 27.70
N PHE A 80 10.52 6.93 28.24
CA PHE A 80 9.33 6.50 27.52
C PHE A 80 8.17 7.40 27.92
N GLU A 81 7.53 8.03 26.94
CA GLU A 81 6.38 8.91 27.18
C GLU A 81 5.23 8.51 26.27
N VAL A 82 4.06 8.26 26.86
CA VAL A 82 2.82 8.08 26.10
C VAL A 82 2.41 9.43 25.53
N VAL A 83 2.27 9.49 24.21
CA VAL A 83 1.80 10.67 23.48
C VAL A 83 0.28 10.65 23.39
N ASN A 84 -0.30 9.48 23.09
CA ASN A 84 -1.75 9.29 23.04
C ASN A 84 -2.13 7.81 23.20
N ASP A 85 -3.16 7.53 24.00
CA ASP A 85 -3.73 6.20 24.26
C ASP A 85 -5.28 6.22 24.24
N GLU A 86 -5.90 7.16 23.51
CA GLU A 86 -7.36 7.36 23.53
C GLU A 86 -8.17 6.34 22.71
N PHE A 87 -7.50 5.51 21.91
CA PHE A 87 -8.09 4.37 21.19
C PHE A 87 -7.88 3.08 21.98
N GLU A 88 -8.82 2.13 21.88
CA GLU A 88 -8.90 1.00 22.81
C GLU A 88 -8.50 -0.34 22.16
N LEU A 89 -8.27 -1.36 22.99
CA LEU A 89 -8.07 -2.75 22.59
C LEU A 89 -8.65 -3.71 23.64
N ASN A 90 -9.03 -4.91 23.22
CA ASN A 90 -9.49 -5.99 24.11
C ASN A 90 -8.58 -7.22 24.14
N GLY A 91 -7.44 -7.17 23.43
CA GLY A 91 -6.47 -8.25 23.38
C GLY A 91 -6.67 -9.25 22.23
N ASP A 92 -7.70 -9.11 21.41
CA ASP A 92 -7.91 -9.91 20.20
C ASP A 92 -6.68 -9.88 19.30
N TYR A 93 -6.36 -11.01 18.66
CA TYR A 93 -5.12 -11.16 17.89
C TYR A 93 -5.03 -10.18 16.70
N HIS A 94 -6.14 -9.79 16.08
CA HIS A 94 -6.17 -8.99 14.86
C HIS A 94 -6.18 -7.49 15.11
N GLU A 95 -6.28 -7.01 16.35
CA GLU A 95 -6.32 -5.58 16.68
C GLU A 95 -4.94 -4.91 16.56
N TYR A 96 -4.42 -4.90 15.33
CA TYR A 96 -3.22 -4.19 14.92
C TYR A 96 -3.47 -2.70 14.76
N THR A 97 -2.40 -1.94 14.97
CA THR A 97 -2.37 -0.49 14.74
C THR A 97 -1.12 -0.17 13.95
N PHE A 98 -1.25 0.10 12.66
CA PHE A 98 -0.11 0.48 11.80
C PHE A 98 0.04 1.99 11.78
N GLY A 99 1.29 2.47 11.81
CA GLY A 99 1.61 3.90 11.87
C GLY A 99 2.42 4.39 10.66
N SER A 100 2.14 5.61 10.21
CA SER A 100 2.92 6.29 9.17
C SER A 100 4.17 6.99 9.74
N LYS A 101 4.96 7.60 8.84
CA LYS A 101 5.84 8.72 9.19
C LYS A 101 5.03 9.99 9.45
N PHE A 102 5.68 11.06 9.92
CA PHE A 102 5.02 12.36 10.05
C PHE A 102 4.67 12.94 8.68
N ASP A 103 3.45 13.47 8.55
CA ASP A 103 3.08 14.32 7.40
C ASP A 103 3.71 15.72 7.52
N SER A 104 3.52 16.56 6.50
CA SER A 104 4.07 17.93 6.47
C SER A 104 3.49 18.87 7.54
N ARG A 105 2.39 18.49 8.21
CA ARG A 105 1.80 19.22 9.34
C ARG A 105 2.28 18.66 10.70
N GLY A 106 3.06 17.58 10.67
CA GLY A 106 3.51 16.89 11.87
C GLY A 106 2.49 15.92 12.44
N ASP A 107 1.50 15.46 11.66
CA ASP A 107 0.57 14.43 12.09
C ASP A 107 1.15 13.02 11.83
N LEU A 108 0.99 12.11 12.80
CA LEU A 108 1.11 10.66 12.57
C LEU A 108 -0.25 10.09 12.20
N TRP A 109 -0.30 9.27 11.16
CA TRP A 109 -1.51 8.60 10.73
C TRP A 109 -1.50 7.15 11.21
N LEU A 110 -2.63 6.70 11.74
CA LEU A 110 -2.83 5.39 12.32
C LEU A 110 -3.97 4.69 11.59
N VAL A 111 -3.79 3.42 11.20
CA VAL A 111 -4.89 2.59 10.71
C VAL A 111 -5.12 1.43 11.67
N LEU A 112 -6.32 1.38 12.24
CA LEU A 112 -6.69 0.43 13.28
C LEU A 112 -7.50 -0.69 12.66
N CYS A 113 -6.98 -1.91 12.76
CA CYS A 113 -7.69 -3.10 12.32
C CYS A 113 -8.98 -3.32 13.13
N LEU A 114 -9.98 -3.95 12.51
CA LEU A 114 -11.17 -4.46 13.19
C LEU A 114 -10.80 -5.62 14.13
N THR A 115 -11.57 -5.78 15.20
CA THR A 115 -11.54 -6.94 16.08
C THR A 115 -11.87 -8.19 15.25
N GLY A 116 -10.98 -9.19 15.29
CA GLY A 116 -11.08 -10.40 14.46
C GLY A 116 -11.02 -10.15 12.95
N SER A 117 -10.79 -8.92 12.49
CA SER A 117 -11.01 -8.47 11.09
C SER A 117 -12.47 -8.46 10.62
N PHE A 118 -13.45 -8.41 11.54
CA PHE A 118 -14.89 -8.42 11.23
C PHE A 118 -15.70 -7.33 11.95
N SER A 119 -15.46 -7.10 13.24
CA SER A 119 -16.29 -6.24 14.07
C SER A 119 -15.46 -5.16 14.77
N SER A 120 -16.16 -4.22 15.40
CA SER A 120 -15.54 -3.11 16.10
C SER A 120 -15.97 -3.16 17.56
N GLU A 121 -15.26 -3.96 18.35
CA GLU A 121 -15.59 -4.16 19.75
C GLU A 121 -15.09 -3.01 20.63
N ASP A 122 -13.95 -2.43 20.25
CA ASP A 122 -13.24 -1.40 21.01
C ASP A 122 -13.15 -0.08 20.24
N LYS A 123 -13.05 1.02 21.00
CA LYS A 123 -13.11 2.37 20.47
C LYS A 123 -12.14 2.59 19.32
N PHE A 124 -12.71 2.99 18.18
CA PHE A 124 -12.05 3.28 16.90
C PHE A 124 -11.43 2.09 16.15
N ARG A 125 -11.70 0.83 16.52
CA ARG A 125 -11.33 -0.30 15.64
C ARG A 125 -12.05 -0.19 14.29
N GLY A 126 -11.30 -0.32 13.19
CA GLY A 126 -11.80 -0.08 11.84
C GLY A 126 -11.82 1.38 11.39
N TRP A 127 -11.02 2.24 12.03
CA TRP A 127 -10.87 3.66 11.67
C TRP A 127 -9.43 4.04 11.35
N CYS A 128 -9.27 5.11 10.58
CA CYS A 128 -8.04 5.88 10.56
C CYS A 128 -8.13 7.04 11.55
N LEU A 129 -7.06 7.21 12.33
CA LEU A 129 -6.87 8.29 13.28
C LEU A 129 -5.59 9.05 12.93
N ARG A 130 -5.51 10.31 13.37
CA ARG A 130 -4.25 11.06 13.39
C ARG A 130 -3.90 11.43 14.81
N VAL A 131 -2.63 11.33 15.17
CA VAL A 131 -2.07 12.00 16.35
C VAL A 131 -1.35 13.25 15.85
N ASN A 132 -1.91 14.41 16.17
CA ASN A 132 -1.38 15.67 15.66
C ASN A 132 -0.10 16.11 16.39
N ALA A 133 0.48 17.24 15.97
CA ALA A 133 1.70 17.78 16.59
C ALA A 133 1.58 18.04 18.11
N ASP A 134 0.37 18.31 18.62
CA ASP A 134 0.09 18.51 20.04
C ASP A 134 -0.15 17.20 20.81
N GLY A 135 -0.07 16.04 20.14
CA GLY A 135 -0.37 14.73 20.72
C GLY A 135 -1.86 14.39 20.83
N LYS A 136 -2.75 15.20 20.23
CA LYS A 136 -4.20 14.97 20.27
C LYS A 136 -4.64 14.00 19.18
N LEU A 137 -5.58 13.13 19.53
CA LEU A 137 -6.19 12.20 18.60
C LEU A 137 -7.27 12.90 17.76
N VAL A 138 -7.23 12.68 16.45
CA VAL A 138 -8.17 13.25 15.48
C VAL A 138 -8.76 12.12 14.62
N PRO A 139 -10.06 11.80 14.78
CA PRO A 139 -10.76 10.89 13.87
C PRO A 139 -10.65 11.40 12.43
N THR A 140 -10.28 10.51 11.50
CA THR A 140 -9.89 10.95 10.14
C THR A 140 -10.64 10.21 9.04
N THR A 141 -10.67 8.88 9.06
CA THR A 141 -11.53 8.09 8.15
C THR A 141 -12.19 6.96 8.91
N SER A 142 -13.33 6.49 8.40
CA SER A 142 -13.98 5.28 8.89
C SER A 142 -13.93 4.19 7.82
N GLY A 143 -14.07 2.93 8.21
CA GLY A 143 -14.33 1.83 7.27
C GLY A 143 -13.13 1.00 6.87
N ILE A 144 -12.11 0.99 7.71
CA ILE A 144 -10.96 0.11 7.59
C ILE A 144 -11.35 -1.29 8.05
N ARG A 145 -10.86 -2.33 7.37
CA ARG A 145 -11.04 -3.71 7.80
C ARG A 145 -9.78 -4.27 8.45
N SER A 146 -8.84 -4.74 7.65
CA SER A 146 -7.65 -5.48 8.06
C SER A 146 -6.45 -4.92 7.31
N PRO A 147 -5.93 -3.76 7.77
CA PRO A 147 -4.84 -3.10 7.09
C PRO A 147 -3.57 -3.93 7.16
N GLY A 148 -2.75 -3.89 6.12
CA GLY A 148 -1.44 -4.54 6.08
C GLY A 148 -0.27 -3.56 6.19
N GLY A 149 -0.52 -2.26 6.00
CA GLY A 149 0.48 -1.20 6.02
C GLY A 149 -0.10 0.14 5.59
N ILE A 150 0.65 1.21 5.87
CA ILE A 150 0.31 2.60 5.55
C ILE A 150 1.57 3.31 5.04
N GLY A 151 1.42 4.24 4.11
CA GLY A 151 2.53 5.00 3.56
C GLY A 151 2.06 6.24 2.79
N PHE A 152 3.01 7.09 2.43
CA PHE A 152 2.75 8.27 1.61
C PHE A 152 2.94 7.95 0.12
N GLY A 153 2.18 8.63 -0.72
CA GLY A 153 2.41 8.69 -2.16
C GLY A 153 3.25 9.91 -2.56
N PRO A 154 3.54 10.07 -3.86
CA PRO A 154 4.45 11.10 -4.38
C PRO A 154 4.02 12.55 -4.09
N ASN A 155 2.72 12.79 -3.89
CA ASN A 155 2.17 14.12 -3.63
C ASN A 155 1.95 14.40 -2.13
N GLY A 156 2.42 13.53 -1.24
CA GLY A 156 2.17 13.63 0.21
C GLY A 156 0.78 13.14 0.65
N ASP A 157 -0.03 12.64 -0.29
CA ASP A 157 -1.27 11.91 0.02
C ASP A 157 -0.98 10.61 0.77
N VAL A 158 -1.89 10.20 1.65
CA VAL A 158 -1.74 9.00 2.48
C VAL A 158 -2.52 7.84 1.89
N PHE A 159 -1.87 6.70 1.80
CA PHE A 159 -2.45 5.45 1.31
C PHE A 159 -2.24 4.33 2.32
N TYR A 160 -3.13 3.35 2.29
CA TYR A 160 -3.00 2.13 3.07
C TYR A 160 -3.43 0.92 2.24
N THR A 161 -2.90 -0.24 2.61
CA THR A 161 -3.37 -1.52 2.07
C THR A 161 -4.42 -2.12 2.99
N ASP A 162 -5.46 -2.70 2.41
CA ASP A 162 -6.52 -3.37 3.15
C ASP A 162 -6.71 -4.78 2.58
N ASN A 163 -6.64 -5.79 3.45
CA ASN A 163 -6.63 -7.18 2.99
C ASN A 163 -8.03 -7.68 2.63
N GLN A 164 -8.05 -8.66 1.74
CA GLN A 164 -9.25 -9.36 1.27
C GLN A 164 -10.09 -9.90 2.45
N GLY A 165 -11.41 -9.67 2.43
CA GLY A 165 -12.36 -10.18 3.41
C GLY A 165 -13.75 -9.53 3.26
N PRO A 166 -14.55 -9.41 4.33
CA PRO A 166 -15.78 -8.62 4.31
C PRO A 166 -15.54 -7.23 3.72
N TRP A 167 -16.36 -6.85 2.76
CA TRP A 167 -16.36 -5.56 2.07
C TRP A 167 -15.10 -5.27 1.24
N ASN A 168 -14.13 -6.19 1.19
CA ASN A 168 -12.95 -6.10 0.33
C ASN A 168 -12.85 -7.38 -0.50
N GLY A 169 -13.30 -7.31 -1.75
CA GLY A 169 -13.36 -8.49 -2.62
C GLY A 169 -11.98 -9.10 -2.91
N THR A 170 -10.96 -8.25 -2.94
CA THR A 170 -9.55 -8.63 -3.00
C THR A 170 -8.72 -7.67 -2.12
N CYS A 171 -7.39 -7.82 -2.10
CA CYS A 171 -6.52 -6.84 -1.45
C CYS A 171 -6.56 -5.51 -2.20
N GLU A 172 -6.57 -4.39 -1.48
CA GLU A 172 -6.82 -3.07 -2.07
C GLU A 172 -5.82 -2.03 -1.57
N LEU A 173 -5.34 -1.15 -2.45
CA LEU A 173 -4.69 0.12 -2.10
C LEU A 173 -5.77 1.20 -2.06
N LYS A 174 -5.91 1.89 -0.92
CA LYS A 174 -6.93 2.90 -0.69
C LYS A 174 -6.30 4.19 -0.22
N GLN A 175 -6.87 5.32 -0.62
CA GLN A 175 -6.46 6.65 -0.13
C GLN A 175 -7.20 6.97 1.18
N LEU A 176 -6.50 7.61 2.11
CA LEU A 176 -7.07 8.13 3.35
C LEU A 176 -7.30 9.64 3.21
N VAL A 177 -8.55 10.03 3.00
CA VAL A 177 -8.96 11.43 2.90
C VAL A 177 -9.84 11.78 4.11
N PRO A 178 -9.50 12.82 4.90
CA PRO A 178 -10.29 13.21 6.07
C PRO A 178 -11.80 13.35 5.78
N GLY A 179 -12.63 12.78 6.64
CA GLY A 179 -14.10 12.79 6.50
C GLY A 179 -14.67 11.73 5.54
N LYS A 180 -13.83 10.86 4.97
CA LYS A 180 -14.28 9.78 4.07
C LYS A 180 -14.50 8.45 4.79
N PHE A 181 -15.30 7.61 4.13
CA PHE A 181 -15.54 6.21 4.42
C PHE A 181 -14.79 5.34 3.40
N VAL A 182 -14.06 4.32 3.83
CA VAL A 182 -13.18 3.51 2.95
C VAL A 182 -13.61 2.04 2.82
N GLY A 183 -14.85 1.70 3.18
CA GLY A 183 -15.53 0.50 2.68
C GLY A 183 -16.27 -0.36 3.72
N HIS A 184 -15.72 -0.58 4.92
CA HIS A 184 -16.28 -1.53 5.88
C HIS A 184 -17.18 -0.85 6.95
N PRO A 185 -18.51 -1.05 6.98
CA PRO A 185 -19.40 -0.32 7.90
C PRO A 185 -19.24 -0.68 9.39
N GLY A 186 -18.54 -1.75 9.74
CA GLY A 186 -18.42 -2.26 11.11
C GLY A 186 -17.95 -1.26 12.18
N GLY A 187 -17.21 -0.21 11.80
CA GLY A 187 -16.78 0.85 12.72
C GLY A 187 -17.83 1.95 13.00
N PHE A 188 -19.01 1.90 12.38
CA PHE A 188 -19.97 3.01 12.37
C PHE A 188 -20.52 3.43 13.74
N ARG A 189 -20.50 2.54 14.73
CA ARG A 189 -20.89 2.88 16.11
C ARG A 189 -20.07 4.04 16.71
N TRP A 190 -18.83 4.26 16.23
CA TRP A 190 -17.96 5.30 16.79
C TRP A 190 -18.25 6.71 16.27
N TYR A 191 -19.18 6.88 15.32
CA TYR A 191 -19.69 8.22 14.97
C TYR A 191 -20.44 8.88 16.14
N ASP A 192 -20.96 8.09 17.09
CA ASP A 192 -21.65 8.58 18.28
C ASP A 192 -20.68 8.94 19.43
N ALA A 193 -19.37 8.71 19.26
CA ALA A 193 -18.39 9.07 20.26
C ALA A 193 -18.19 10.61 20.34
N PRO A 194 -17.87 11.16 21.53
CA PRO A 194 -17.74 12.61 21.71
C PRO A 194 -16.73 13.24 20.76
N GLY A 195 -17.09 14.37 20.13
CA GLY A 195 -16.19 15.12 19.25
C GLY A 195 -16.04 14.55 17.83
N VAL A 196 -16.55 13.35 17.55
CA VAL A 196 -16.38 12.69 16.24
C VAL A 196 -17.21 13.38 15.17
N LYS A 197 -18.48 13.70 15.46
CA LYS A 197 -19.40 14.30 14.48
C LYS A 197 -18.94 15.68 14.01
N GLU A 198 -18.25 16.42 14.88
CA GLU A 198 -17.69 17.75 14.60
C GLU A 198 -16.55 17.69 13.59
N VAL A 199 -15.82 16.57 13.53
CA VAL A 199 -14.67 16.37 12.63
C VAL A 199 -15.05 15.57 11.39
N MET A 200 -15.84 14.51 11.56
CA MET A 200 -16.19 13.56 10.51
C MET A 200 -17.51 13.86 9.79
N GLY A 201 -18.35 14.72 10.38
CA GLY A 201 -19.68 14.97 9.85
C GLY A 201 -20.66 13.83 10.14
N ALA A 202 -21.64 13.67 9.25
CA ALA A 202 -22.69 12.67 9.40
C ALA A 202 -22.16 11.25 9.16
N LYS A 203 -22.72 10.28 9.89
CA LYS A 203 -22.49 8.86 9.63
C LYS A 203 -22.97 8.52 8.20
N PRO A 204 -22.14 7.86 7.37
CA PRO A 204 -22.54 7.41 6.04
C PRO A 204 -23.68 6.40 6.08
N ALA A 205 -24.38 6.22 4.95
CA ALA A 205 -25.28 5.08 4.78
C ALA A 205 -24.50 3.76 4.74
N GLU A 206 -25.09 2.68 5.26
CA GLU A 206 -24.48 1.36 5.12
C GLU A 206 -24.58 0.86 3.67
N PRO A 207 -23.50 0.31 3.11
CA PRO A 207 -23.54 -0.25 1.78
C PRO A 207 -24.42 -1.49 1.71
N GLN A 208 -25.05 -1.70 0.55
CA GLN A 208 -25.86 -2.88 0.31
C GLN A 208 -24.98 -4.11 0.08
N SER A 209 -25.06 -5.10 0.98
CA SER A 209 -24.35 -6.37 0.82
C SER A 209 -24.80 -7.10 -0.44
N GLY A 210 -23.85 -7.63 -1.21
CA GLY A 210 -24.08 -8.29 -2.49
C GLY A 210 -24.03 -7.36 -3.71
N SER A 211 -23.81 -6.06 -3.51
CA SER A 211 -23.72 -5.05 -4.57
C SER A 211 -22.31 -5.03 -5.22
N ARG A 212 -21.98 -3.93 -5.90
CA ARG A 212 -20.64 -3.59 -6.38
C ARG A 212 -20.18 -2.29 -5.75
N PHE A 213 -18.90 -2.25 -5.38
CA PHE A 213 -18.31 -1.10 -4.70
C PHE A 213 -18.48 0.19 -5.52
N HIS A 214 -18.32 0.15 -6.84
CA HIS A 214 -18.49 1.31 -7.70
C HIS A 214 -19.94 1.79 -7.82
N VAL A 215 -20.92 0.89 -7.66
CA VAL A 215 -22.35 1.23 -7.61
C VAL A 215 -22.69 1.87 -6.25
N GLU A 216 -22.18 1.33 -5.15
CA GLU A 216 -22.39 1.92 -3.83
C GLU A 216 -21.70 3.28 -3.68
N ALA A 217 -20.57 3.50 -4.36
CA ALA A 217 -19.88 4.80 -4.41
C ALA A 217 -20.70 5.91 -5.09
N GLU A 218 -21.69 5.58 -5.92
CA GLU A 218 -22.63 6.55 -6.49
C GLU A 218 -23.77 6.89 -5.53
N LYS A 219 -24.06 6.01 -4.57
CA LYS A 219 -25.14 6.18 -3.57
C LYS A 219 -24.65 6.83 -2.27
N ILE A 220 -23.37 6.65 -1.92
CA ILE A 220 -22.77 7.05 -0.64
C ILE A 220 -21.68 8.11 -0.89
N PRO A 221 -21.97 9.41 -0.76
CA PRO A 221 -21.03 10.49 -1.06
C PRO A 221 -19.71 10.46 -0.24
N GLU A 222 -19.78 9.91 0.96
CA GLU A 222 -18.64 9.71 1.84
C GLU A 222 -17.77 8.52 1.43
N TYR A 223 -18.31 7.56 0.67
CA TYR A 223 -17.55 6.38 0.27
C TYR A 223 -16.50 6.74 -0.78
N LEU A 224 -15.24 6.51 -0.43
CA LEU A 224 -14.09 6.59 -1.32
C LEU A 224 -13.68 5.16 -1.70
N PRO A 225 -13.96 4.72 -2.94
CA PRO A 225 -13.59 3.39 -3.41
C PRO A 225 -12.06 3.23 -3.53
N PRO A 226 -11.54 1.99 -3.62
CA PRO A 226 -10.13 1.71 -3.76
C PRO A 226 -9.52 2.32 -5.02
N VAL A 227 -8.23 2.65 -4.91
CA VAL A 227 -7.41 3.26 -5.96
C VAL A 227 -6.85 2.19 -6.89
N VAL A 228 -6.37 1.09 -6.30
CA VAL A 228 -5.91 -0.11 -7.03
C VAL A 228 -6.40 -1.35 -6.29
N MET A 229 -6.92 -2.31 -7.04
CA MET A 229 -7.19 -3.67 -6.56
C MET A 229 -6.04 -4.58 -6.97
N PHE A 230 -5.52 -5.36 -6.03
CA PHE A 230 -4.52 -6.39 -6.26
C PHE A 230 -5.24 -7.73 -6.43
N PRO A 231 -5.34 -8.31 -7.63
CA PRO A 231 -6.11 -9.53 -7.83
C PRO A 231 -5.56 -10.71 -7.02
N TYR A 232 -6.46 -11.35 -6.27
CA TYR A 232 -6.11 -12.39 -5.30
C TYR A 232 -5.38 -13.56 -5.97
N SER A 233 -4.32 -14.05 -5.34
CA SER A 233 -3.45 -15.12 -5.85
C SER A 233 -2.71 -14.85 -7.17
N LYS A 234 -2.99 -13.74 -7.86
CA LYS A 234 -2.23 -13.23 -9.03
C LYS A 234 -1.16 -12.22 -8.57
N MET A 235 -1.55 -11.30 -7.70
CA MET A 235 -0.69 -10.24 -7.13
C MET A 235 -0.33 -10.49 -5.66
N GLY A 236 -0.79 -11.59 -5.06
CA GLY A 236 -0.62 -11.89 -3.64
C GLY A 236 -1.96 -12.09 -2.94
N ASN A 237 -1.91 -12.35 -1.63
CA ASN A 237 -3.09 -12.62 -0.80
C ASN A 237 -3.16 -11.72 0.44
N SER A 238 -2.12 -10.94 0.73
CA SER A 238 -2.03 -10.10 1.93
C SER A 238 -1.10 -8.92 1.66
N SER A 239 -1.61 -7.94 0.89
CA SER A 239 -0.88 -6.70 0.61
C SER A 239 -0.53 -5.97 1.91
N SER A 240 0.68 -5.46 2.04
CA SER A 240 1.21 -4.92 3.29
C SER A 240 1.84 -3.54 3.12
N GLY A 241 3.09 -3.33 3.51
CA GLY A 241 3.74 -2.03 3.55
C GLY A 241 3.68 -1.27 2.23
N VAL A 242 3.65 0.05 2.35
CA VAL A 242 3.49 0.99 1.22
C VAL A 242 4.62 2.01 1.26
N THR A 243 5.29 2.22 0.13
CA THR A 243 6.27 3.30 -0.06
C THR A 243 6.18 3.78 -1.51
N TYR A 244 6.92 4.84 -1.85
CA TYR A 244 7.08 5.27 -3.25
C TYR A 244 8.54 5.57 -3.55
N ASP A 245 8.91 5.58 -4.83
CA ASP A 245 10.24 6.02 -5.26
C ASP A 245 10.37 7.54 -5.14
N ASN A 246 10.93 7.99 -4.02
CA ASN A 246 11.32 9.38 -3.81
C ASN A 246 12.81 9.64 -4.08
N SER A 247 13.50 8.68 -4.69
CA SER A 247 14.95 8.73 -4.89
C SER A 247 15.38 9.54 -6.11
N SER A 248 14.42 10.09 -6.87
CA SER A 248 14.69 10.90 -8.08
C SER A 248 15.50 10.14 -9.15
N GLY A 249 15.18 8.85 -9.34
CA GLY A 249 15.79 8.00 -10.39
C GLY A 249 16.98 7.16 -9.93
N GLN A 250 17.37 7.24 -8.66
CA GLN A 250 18.42 6.39 -8.11
C GLN A 250 17.96 4.93 -7.97
N PHE A 251 16.65 4.69 -7.87
CA PHE A 251 16.03 3.37 -7.87
C PHE A 251 15.55 2.93 -9.28
N GLY A 252 16.32 3.28 -10.30
CA GLY A 252 16.02 2.91 -11.69
C GLY A 252 14.91 3.77 -12.31
N PRO A 253 14.17 3.25 -13.31
CA PRO A 253 13.26 4.06 -14.11
C PRO A 253 11.91 4.37 -13.42
N PHE A 254 11.72 3.99 -12.16
CA PHE A 254 10.41 3.98 -11.51
C PHE A 254 10.15 5.17 -10.58
N ALA A 255 10.87 6.28 -10.79
CA ALA A 255 10.73 7.50 -9.99
C ALA A 255 9.26 7.94 -9.90
N GLY A 256 8.77 8.20 -8.69
CA GLY A 256 7.39 8.58 -8.41
C GLY A 256 6.37 7.43 -8.38
N GLN A 257 6.73 6.21 -8.79
CA GLN A 257 5.85 5.05 -8.65
C GLN A 257 5.78 4.57 -7.21
N MET A 258 4.66 3.94 -6.86
CA MET A 258 4.46 3.32 -5.56
C MET A 258 4.92 1.86 -5.57
N PHE A 259 5.31 1.37 -4.41
CA PHE A 259 5.62 -0.02 -4.15
C PHE A 259 4.78 -0.53 -2.99
N VAL A 260 4.28 -1.74 -3.15
CA VAL A 260 3.43 -2.39 -2.16
C VAL A 260 3.96 -3.79 -1.91
N ALA A 261 4.26 -4.10 -0.66
CA ALA A 261 4.69 -5.44 -0.27
C ALA A 261 3.50 -6.41 -0.21
N ASP A 262 3.79 -7.71 -0.25
CA ASP A 262 2.82 -8.74 0.08
C ASP A 262 3.42 -9.72 1.11
N GLN A 263 2.67 -9.94 2.20
CA GLN A 263 3.09 -10.82 3.27
C GLN A 263 3.06 -12.28 2.84
N SER A 264 2.06 -12.70 2.07
CA SER A 264 1.85 -14.13 1.76
C SER A 264 2.83 -14.66 0.71
N PHE A 265 3.14 -13.87 -0.31
CA PHE A 265 3.96 -14.22 -1.45
C PHE A 265 5.40 -13.78 -1.25
N SER A 266 5.69 -12.99 -0.21
CA SER A 266 7.04 -12.46 0.02
C SER A 266 7.56 -11.70 -1.20
N THR A 267 6.71 -10.81 -1.72
CA THR A 267 6.98 -10.00 -2.91
C THR A 267 6.87 -8.51 -2.60
N VAL A 268 7.36 -7.71 -3.54
CA VAL A 268 7.05 -6.29 -3.70
C VAL A 268 6.47 -6.12 -5.10
N MET A 269 5.38 -5.38 -5.21
CA MET A 269 4.67 -5.02 -6.44
C MET A 269 4.90 -3.55 -6.76
N ARG A 270 4.86 -3.18 -8.04
CA ARG A 270 4.80 -1.78 -8.48
C ARG A 270 3.35 -1.33 -8.63
N VAL A 271 3.13 -0.05 -8.39
CA VAL A 271 1.87 0.64 -8.63
C VAL A 271 2.14 1.98 -9.33
N SER A 272 1.53 2.19 -10.49
CA SER A 272 1.50 3.50 -11.15
C SER A 272 0.17 4.17 -10.90
N LEU A 273 0.21 5.42 -10.42
CA LEU A 273 -0.98 6.21 -10.12
C LEU A 273 -1.25 7.29 -11.16
N GLU A 274 -2.51 7.64 -11.30
CA GLU A 274 -2.97 8.84 -11.97
C GLU A 274 -4.19 9.44 -11.25
N GLN A 275 -4.45 10.72 -11.49
CA GLN A 275 -5.69 11.36 -11.07
C GLN A 275 -6.56 11.64 -12.29
N VAL A 276 -7.80 11.16 -12.27
CA VAL A 276 -8.80 11.41 -13.30
C VAL A 276 -10.06 11.94 -12.61
N ASN A 277 -10.56 13.09 -13.05
CA ASN A 277 -11.71 13.77 -12.44
C ASN A 277 -11.57 13.96 -10.91
N GLY A 278 -10.35 14.29 -10.45
CA GLY A 278 -10.04 14.49 -9.03
C GLY A 278 -10.01 13.22 -8.19
N ARG A 279 -10.03 12.02 -8.80
CA ARG A 279 -9.90 10.74 -8.11
C ARG A 279 -8.64 9.99 -8.53
N TYR A 280 -7.94 9.44 -7.54
CA TYR A 280 -6.87 8.51 -7.79
C TYR A 280 -7.39 7.19 -8.35
N GLN A 281 -6.67 6.66 -9.34
CA GLN A 281 -6.78 5.30 -9.85
C GLN A 281 -5.43 4.87 -10.43
N GLY A 282 -5.30 3.62 -10.86
CA GLY A 282 -4.04 3.18 -11.45
C GLY A 282 -3.96 1.70 -11.74
N ALA A 283 -2.73 1.23 -11.94
CA ALA A 283 -2.43 -0.17 -12.23
C ALA A 283 -1.36 -0.71 -11.30
N CYS A 284 -1.42 -2.02 -11.04
CA CYS A 284 -0.35 -2.78 -10.38
C CYS A 284 0.35 -3.76 -11.34
N TYR A 285 1.62 -4.01 -11.03
CA TYR A 285 2.52 -4.89 -11.76
C TYR A 285 3.35 -5.72 -10.79
N ASN A 286 3.71 -6.94 -11.19
CA ASN A 286 4.76 -7.69 -10.50
C ASN A 286 6.09 -6.93 -10.59
N PHE A 287 6.95 -7.07 -9.58
CA PHE A 287 8.24 -6.39 -9.56
C PHE A 287 9.36 -7.26 -8.98
N ARG A 288 9.32 -7.58 -7.69
CA ARG A 288 10.38 -8.36 -7.06
C ARG A 288 9.84 -9.46 -6.16
N GLU A 289 10.40 -10.65 -6.33
CA GLU A 289 10.19 -11.81 -5.49
C GLU A 289 11.50 -12.32 -4.88
N GLY A 290 11.40 -13.33 -4.03
CA GLY A 290 12.54 -14.02 -3.42
C GLY A 290 12.97 -13.49 -2.06
N PHE A 291 12.13 -12.67 -1.41
CA PHE A 291 12.37 -12.21 -0.05
C PHE A 291 12.27 -13.39 0.94
N GLY A 292 13.07 -13.33 2.01
CA GLY A 292 13.28 -14.44 2.93
C GLY A 292 12.10 -14.75 3.85
N SER A 293 11.17 -13.82 4.05
CA SER A 293 10.04 -13.93 4.99
C SER A 293 8.78 -13.23 4.44
N GLY A 294 7.66 -13.27 5.16
CA GLY A 294 6.45 -12.57 4.73
C GLY A 294 6.58 -11.06 4.92
N ASN A 295 6.64 -10.29 3.83
CA ASN A 295 6.95 -8.87 3.85
C ASN A 295 5.83 -8.06 4.55
N VAL A 296 6.20 -7.20 5.49
CA VAL A 296 5.26 -6.32 6.21
C VAL A 296 5.70 -4.85 6.07
N PRO A 297 6.68 -4.31 6.82
CA PRO A 297 7.13 -2.94 6.56
C PRO A 297 8.06 -2.87 5.36
N ILE A 298 7.93 -1.80 4.58
CA ILE A 298 8.91 -1.40 3.56
C ILE A 298 9.21 0.09 3.68
N GLU A 299 10.43 0.48 3.33
CA GLU A 299 10.86 1.88 3.35
C GLU A 299 11.81 2.17 2.20
N MET A 300 11.42 3.08 1.30
CA MET A 300 12.30 3.62 0.27
C MET A 300 13.16 4.73 0.84
N THR A 301 14.44 4.72 0.49
CA THR A 301 15.38 5.78 0.82
C THR A 301 15.59 6.71 -0.37
N THR A 302 15.90 7.98 -0.08
CA THR A 302 16.25 8.96 -1.12
C THR A 302 17.53 8.62 -1.87
N SER A 303 18.36 7.71 -1.34
CA SER A 303 19.57 7.20 -1.99
C SER A 303 19.30 6.12 -3.05
N GLY A 304 18.06 5.64 -3.19
CA GLY A 304 17.71 4.57 -4.13
C GLY A 304 17.95 3.17 -3.58
N SER A 305 17.64 2.95 -2.30
CA SER A 305 17.58 1.63 -1.69
C SER A 305 16.20 1.42 -1.08
N MET A 306 15.69 0.19 -1.11
CA MET A 306 14.45 -0.18 -0.42
C MET A 306 14.75 -1.19 0.68
N PHE A 307 14.44 -0.84 1.93
CA PHE A 307 14.46 -1.80 3.02
C PHE A 307 13.12 -2.52 3.10
N VAL A 308 13.17 -3.84 3.26
CA VAL A 308 12.01 -4.73 3.35
C VAL A 308 12.15 -5.57 4.61
N GLY A 309 11.18 -5.46 5.50
CA GLY A 309 11.11 -6.25 6.72
C GLY A 309 10.07 -7.35 6.57
N GLY A 310 10.37 -8.54 7.08
CA GLY A 310 9.46 -9.68 6.99
C GLY A 310 9.22 -10.41 8.31
N THR A 311 8.10 -11.13 8.38
CA THR A 311 7.72 -11.98 9.50
C THR A 311 6.82 -13.14 9.08
N ASN A 312 7.05 -14.30 9.71
CA ASN A 312 6.14 -15.46 9.64
C ASN A 312 5.42 -15.72 10.97
N ARG A 313 5.33 -14.70 11.83
CA ARG A 313 4.56 -14.80 13.07
C ARG A 313 3.06 -14.80 12.72
N GLY A 314 2.40 -15.94 12.94
CA GLY A 314 0.95 -16.09 12.84
C GLY A 314 0.41 -16.36 11.43
N TRP A 315 1.10 -15.92 10.38
CA TRP A 315 0.69 -16.17 8.99
C TRP A 315 1.81 -16.84 8.20
N GLY A 316 1.45 -17.88 7.44
CA GLY A 316 2.37 -18.53 6.52
C GLY A 316 2.68 -17.64 5.32
N SER A 317 3.90 -17.74 4.79
CA SER A 317 4.29 -17.06 3.57
C SER A 317 5.24 -17.93 2.74
N ARG A 318 5.53 -17.50 1.50
CA ARG A 318 6.48 -18.18 0.61
C ARG A 318 7.91 -18.13 1.16
N GLY A 319 8.34 -16.98 1.65
CA GLY A 319 9.60 -16.81 2.37
C GLY A 319 9.52 -17.49 3.74
N LYS A 320 10.37 -18.48 4.02
CA LYS A 320 10.18 -19.35 5.21
C LYS A 320 10.86 -18.85 6.48
N ALA A 321 11.71 -17.83 6.40
CA ALA A 321 12.42 -17.32 7.56
C ALA A 321 11.43 -16.73 8.59
N PRO A 322 11.64 -16.95 9.90
CA PRO A 322 10.74 -16.43 10.94
C PRO A 322 10.68 -14.89 10.96
N PHE A 323 11.78 -14.26 10.55
CA PHE A 323 11.97 -12.82 10.41
C PHE A 323 13.05 -12.57 9.36
N ALA A 324 12.97 -11.43 8.68
CA ALA A 324 13.98 -10.95 7.75
C ALA A 324 14.05 -9.43 7.78
N LEU A 325 15.25 -8.88 7.57
CA LEU A 325 15.48 -7.49 7.21
C LEU A 325 16.39 -7.52 5.99
N GLU A 326 15.89 -7.06 4.86
CA GLU A 326 16.55 -7.16 3.56
C GLU A 326 16.64 -5.77 2.94
N ARG A 327 17.75 -5.47 2.27
CA ARG A 327 17.91 -4.26 1.45
C ARG A 327 17.92 -4.66 -0.01
N MET A 328 17.11 -3.98 -0.80
CA MET A 328 17.11 -4.07 -2.25
C MET A 328 17.73 -2.79 -2.82
N ASP A 329 18.82 -2.96 -3.56
CA ASP A 329 19.51 -1.88 -4.25
C ASP A 329 19.32 -1.99 -5.76
N TRP A 330 19.36 -0.85 -6.44
CA TRP A 330 19.31 -0.84 -7.90
C TRP A 330 20.56 -1.47 -8.50
N SER A 331 20.38 -2.42 -9.43
CA SER A 331 21.51 -3.13 -10.06
C SER A 331 22.23 -2.32 -11.16
N GLY A 332 21.71 -1.16 -11.54
CA GLY A 332 22.17 -0.39 -12.71
C GLY A 332 21.61 -0.89 -14.05
N ARG A 333 20.86 -2.00 -14.08
CA ARG A 333 20.32 -2.60 -15.31
C ARG A 333 18.82 -2.37 -15.40
N VAL A 334 18.39 -1.64 -16.43
CA VAL A 334 16.98 -1.41 -16.73
C VAL A 334 16.41 -2.67 -17.41
N PRO A 335 15.41 -3.35 -16.84
CA PRO A 335 14.68 -4.41 -17.54
C PRO A 335 13.68 -3.81 -18.52
N PHE A 336 13.37 -4.52 -19.60
CA PHE A 336 12.25 -4.18 -20.46
C PHE A 336 10.92 -4.54 -19.78
N GLU A 337 10.13 -3.53 -19.44
CA GLU A 337 8.85 -3.66 -18.73
C GLU A 337 7.81 -2.67 -19.25
N ILE A 338 6.53 -2.98 -18.97
CA ILE A 338 5.47 -1.97 -18.98
C ILE A 338 5.77 -1.01 -17.83
N HIS A 339 6.15 0.20 -18.17
CA HIS A 339 6.46 1.24 -17.20
C HIS A 339 5.17 1.73 -16.53
N GLU A 340 4.17 2.14 -17.32
CA GLU A 340 2.85 2.57 -16.84
C GLU A 340 1.75 2.17 -17.83
N MET A 341 0.53 2.07 -17.32
CA MET A 341 -0.72 1.94 -18.06
C MET A 341 -1.62 3.06 -17.55
N ARG A 342 -2.00 3.98 -18.44
CA ARG A 342 -2.83 5.16 -18.13
C ARG A 342 -4.14 5.11 -18.88
N ALA A 343 -5.24 5.47 -18.22
CA ALA A 343 -6.54 5.55 -18.87
C ALA A 343 -6.59 6.72 -19.86
N LYS A 344 -7.33 6.53 -20.94
CA LYS A 344 -7.73 7.55 -21.92
C LYS A 344 -9.24 7.41 -22.15
N SER A 345 -9.85 8.41 -22.77
CA SER A 345 -11.31 8.42 -23.01
C SER A 345 -11.81 7.19 -23.77
N ASP A 346 -11.00 6.65 -24.68
CA ASP A 346 -11.32 5.49 -25.53
C ASP A 346 -10.33 4.31 -25.40
N GLY A 347 -9.58 4.21 -24.29
CA GLY A 347 -8.74 3.04 -24.03
C GLY A 347 -7.60 3.29 -23.04
N PHE A 348 -6.40 2.78 -23.36
CA PHE A 348 -5.22 2.95 -22.51
C PHE A 348 -3.98 3.42 -23.28
N GLU A 349 -3.11 4.17 -22.62
CA GLU A 349 -1.75 4.42 -23.07
C GLU A 349 -0.80 3.60 -22.22
N LEU A 350 0.05 2.81 -22.89
CA LEU A 350 1.13 2.07 -22.26
C LEU A 350 2.43 2.82 -22.51
N THR A 351 3.25 2.96 -21.47
CA THR A 351 4.65 3.37 -21.62
C THR A 351 5.56 2.20 -21.26
N PHE A 352 6.77 2.18 -21.83
CA PHE A 352 7.76 1.12 -21.64
C PHE A 352 9.10 1.68 -21.21
N THR A 353 9.88 0.88 -20.48
CA THR A 353 11.22 1.28 -19.99
C THR A 353 12.25 1.41 -21.12
N GLU A 354 12.11 0.60 -22.17
CA GLU A 354 12.91 0.64 -23.40
C GLU A 354 12.03 0.94 -24.63
N THR A 355 12.66 1.27 -25.76
CA THR A 355 11.94 1.38 -27.04
C THR A 355 11.41 0.01 -27.46
N VAL A 356 10.18 -0.04 -27.96
CA VAL A 356 9.49 -1.28 -28.40
C VAL A 356 9.84 -1.63 -29.86
N ASP A 357 9.70 -2.91 -30.21
CA ASP A 357 9.59 -3.32 -31.61
C ASP A 357 8.27 -2.75 -32.19
N PRO A 358 8.31 -1.87 -33.19
CA PRO A 358 7.12 -1.18 -33.67
C PRO A 358 6.14 -2.10 -34.40
N LEU A 359 6.60 -3.20 -34.99
CA LEU A 359 5.72 -4.16 -35.68
C LEU A 359 4.93 -4.97 -34.67
N LEU A 360 5.60 -5.49 -33.64
CA LEU A 360 4.93 -6.24 -32.57
C LEU A 360 4.03 -5.33 -31.73
N ALA A 361 4.50 -4.14 -31.37
CA ALA A 361 3.72 -3.20 -30.56
C ALA A 361 2.56 -2.53 -31.32
N GLY A 362 2.63 -2.47 -32.65
CA GLY A 362 1.52 -2.02 -33.51
C GLY A 362 0.50 -3.11 -33.84
N ASP A 363 0.78 -4.39 -33.55
CA ASP A 363 -0.17 -5.48 -33.78
C ASP A 363 -1.11 -5.62 -32.58
N VAL A 364 -2.41 -5.44 -32.83
CA VAL A 364 -3.47 -5.62 -31.82
C VAL A 364 -3.47 -7.03 -31.22
N LYS A 365 -2.99 -8.03 -31.95
CA LYS A 365 -2.88 -9.43 -31.47
C LYS A 365 -1.81 -9.60 -30.39
N SER A 366 -0.91 -8.64 -30.23
CA SER A 366 0.07 -8.64 -29.14
C SER A 366 -0.55 -8.37 -27.77
N TYR A 367 -1.85 -8.02 -27.73
CA TYR A 367 -2.56 -7.62 -26.52
C TYR A 367 -3.82 -8.46 -26.34
N THR A 368 -4.02 -8.96 -25.12
CA THR A 368 -5.31 -9.50 -24.68
C THR A 368 -5.80 -8.71 -23.48
N LEU A 369 -7.11 -8.56 -23.37
CA LEU A 369 -7.76 -7.81 -22.31
C LEU A 369 -9.01 -8.56 -21.86
N ASP A 370 -9.09 -8.83 -20.57
CA ASP A 370 -10.33 -9.18 -19.89
C ASP A 370 -10.58 -8.21 -18.74
N THR A 371 -11.83 -8.17 -18.28
CA THR A 371 -12.18 -7.39 -17.10
C THR A 371 -13.05 -8.19 -16.17
N TYR A 372 -13.03 -7.81 -14.91
CA TYR A 372 -13.88 -8.36 -13.87
C TYR A 372 -13.99 -7.36 -12.73
N THR A 373 -14.96 -7.58 -11.86
CA THR A 373 -15.13 -6.84 -10.62
C THR A 373 -15.33 -7.83 -9.46
N TYR A 374 -15.60 -7.33 -8.27
CA TYR A 374 -15.83 -8.14 -7.08
C TYR A 374 -17.16 -7.78 -6.41
N ILE A 375 -17.75 -8.76 -5.73
CA ILE A 375 -18.93 -8.58 -4.91
C ILE A 375 -18.55 -7.76 -3.68
N PHE A 376 -19.24 -6.64 -3.47
CA PHE A 376 -19.10 -5.82 -2.27
C PHE A 376 -20.13 -6.29 -1.24
N GLN A 377 -19.67 -7.02 -0.23
CA GLN A 377 -20.54 -7.77 0.67
C GLN A 377 -19.96 -7.99 2.06
N SER A 378 -20.83 -8.26 3.02
CA SER A 378 -20.48 -8.56 4.42
C SER A 378 -19.86 -9.93 4.65
N SER A 379 -20.03 -10.89 3.74
CA SER A 379 -19.41 -12.20 3.84
C SER A 379 -17.92 -12.15 3.52
N TYR A 380 -17.15 -13.08 4.09
CA TYR A 380 -15.73 -13.19 3.80
C TYR A 380 -15.51 -13.77 2.40
N GLY A 381 -14.71 -13.11 1.57
CA GLY A 381 -14.46 -13.60 0.22
C GLY A 381 -15.22 -12.82 -0.84
N SER A 382 -14.62 -12.71 -2.01
CA SER A 382 -15.38 -12.57 -3.25
C SER A 382 -14.68 -13.35 -4.36
N PRO A 383 -15.41 -14.09 -5.21
CA PRO A 383 -14.89 -14.46 -6.51
C PRO A 383 -14.75 -13.22 -7.40
N GLU A 384 -13.99 -13.35 -8.48
CA GLU A 384 -14.12 -12.47 -9.64
C GLU A 384 -15.52 -12.67 -10.26
N VAL A 385 -16.19 -11.58 -10.61
CA VAL A 385 -17.56 -11.57 -11.15
C VAL A 385 -17.69 -10.55 -12.28
N ASP A 386 -18.80 -10.64 -13.02
CA ASP A 386 -19.16 -9.75 -14.13
C ASP A 386 -18.07 -9.67 -15.21
N HIS A 387 -17.50 -10.82 -15.57
CA HIS A 387 -16.43 -10.88 -16.56
C HIS A 387 -16.89 -10.32 -17.92
N THR A 388 -16.01 -9.54 -18.55
CA THR A 388 -16.18 -9.12 -19.95
C THR A 388 -14.84 -9.24 -20.70
N THR A 389 -14.89 -9.23 -22.03
CA THR A 389 -13.70 -9.34 -22.89
C THR A 389 -13.67 -8.15 -23.85
N PRO A 390 -13.12 -6.99 -23.42
CA PRO A 390 -12.95 -5.85 -24.30
C PRO A 390 -12.04 -6.18 -25.48
N THR A 391 -12.19 -5.46 -26.59
CA THR A 391 -11.40 -5.69 -27.80
C THR A 391 -10.46 -4.50 -28.03
N VAL A 392 -9.18 -4.79 -28.27
CA VAL A 392 -8.20 -3.79 -28.74
C VAL A 392 -8.44 -3.56 -30.23
N GLU A 393 -8.98 -2.39 -30.58
CA GLU A 393 -9.34 -2.04 -31.97
C GLU A 393 -8.14 -1.52 -32.76
N SER A 394 -7.21 -0.85 -32.09
CA SER A 394 -5.97 -0.35 -32.69
C SER A 394 -4.87 -0.20 -31.65
N ALA A 395 -3.63 -0.46 -32.06
CA ALA A 395 -2.42 -0.18 -31.28
C ALA A 395 -1.52 0.75 -32.09
N THR A 396 -1.31 1.98 -31.60
CA THR A 396 -0.50 2.98 -32.29
C THR A 396 0.76 3.27 -31.49
N VAL A 397 1.93 2.92 -32.04
CA VAL A 397 3.23 3.21 -31.44
C VAL A 397 3.51 4.70 -31.60
N ALA A 398 3.85 5.38 -30.52
CA ALA A 398 4.20 6.79 -30.52
C ALA A 398 5.59 7.04 -31.12
N ALA A 399 5.85 8.29 -31.50
CA ALA A 399 7.11 8.69 -32.14
C ALA A 399 8.35 8.50 -31.24
N ASP A 400 8.17 8.48 -29.91
CA ASP A 400 9.23 8.20 -28.95
C ASP A 400 9.71 6.72 -28.98
N GLY A 401 8.94 5.85 -29.63
CA GLY A 401 9.15 4.40 -29.63
C GLY A 401 8.97 3.75 -28.26
N LYS A 402 8.55 4.48 -27.22
CA LYS A 402 8.39 4.00 -25.84
C LYS A 402 6.94 4.03 -25.37
N SER A 403 6.02 4.49 -26.19
CA SER A 403 4.60 4.56 -25.85
C SER A 403 3.73 3.89 -26.90
N VAL A 404 2.63 3.26 -26.46
CA VAL A 404 1.62 2.66 -27.34
C VAL A 404 0.23 3.12 -26.89
N ARG A 405 -0.51 3.76 -27.79
CA ARG A 405 -1.92 4.11 -27.61
C ARG A 405 -2.78 2.92 -28.05
N LEU A 406 -3.49 2.32 -27.10
CA LEU A 406 -4.46 1.25 -27.33
C LEU A 406 -5.88 1.82 -27.33
N LYS A 407 -6.54 1.79 -28.48
CA LYS A 407 -8.00 2.02 -28.53
C LYS A 407 -8.70 0.74 -28.14
N VAL A 408 -9.59 0.82 -27.15
CA VAL A 408 -10.26 -0.34 -26.57
C VAL A 408 -11.76 -0.12 -26.60
N ASN A 409 -12.47 -1.02 -27.27
CA ASN A 409 -13.93 -1.09 -27.17
C ASN A 409 -14.34 -1.97 -26.01
N GLY A 410 -15.28 -1.50 -25.20
CA GLY A 410 -15.82 -2.24 -24.05
C GLY A 410 -15.15 -1.94 -22.71
N LEU A 411 -14.58 -0.75 -22.50
CA LEU A 411 -14.12 -0.32 -21.17
C LEU A 411 -15.24 -0.42 -20.12
N GLN A 412 -14.96 -1.02 -18.96
CA GLN A 412 -15.92 -1.19 -17.87
C GLN A 412 -15.51 -0.35 -16.65
N LYS A 413 -16.29 0.70 -16.34
CA LYS A 413 -16.10 1.46 -15.10
C LYS A 413 -16.36 0.53 -13.89
N GLY A 414 -15.50 0.59 -12.88
CA GLY A 414 -15.62 -0.22 -11.67
C GLY A 414 -15.05 -1.64 -11.79
N HIS A 415 -14.24 -1.90 -12.82
CA HIS A 415 -13.59 -3.17 -13.06
C HIS A 415 -12.07 -3.05 -12.95
N VAL A 416 -11.44 -4.19 -12.70
CA VAL A 416 -10.04 -4.42 -13.03
C VAL A 416 -9.96 -4.81 -14.50
N HIS A 417 -9.10 -4.14 -15.27
CA HIS A 417 -8.71 -4.50 -16.62
C HIS A 417 -7.38 -5.24 -16.56
N HIS A 418 -7.43 -6.54 -16.85
CA HIS A 418 -6.25 -7.40 -16.91
C HIS A 418 -5.73 -7.39 -18.35
N LEU A 419 -4.67 -6.62 -18.57
CA LEU A 419 -3.96 -6.57 -19.84
C LEU A 419 -2.82 -7.59 -19.83
N GLN A 420 -2.69 -8.37 -20.90
CA GLN A 420 -1.53 -9.23 -21.13
C GLN A 420 -0.87 -8.87 -22.47
N ALA A 421 0.45 -8.77 -22.45
CA ALA A 421 1.27 -8.28 -23.55
C ALA A 421 2.48 -9.20 -23.85
N ALA A 422 2.34 -10.51 -23.66
CA ALA A 422 3.45 -11.47 -23.71
C ALA A 422 4.23 -11.51 -25.04
N ALA A 423 3.60 -11.10 -26.14
CA ALA A 423 4.22 -11.04 -27.46
C ALA A 423 5.15 -9.82 -27.65
N ILE A 424 5.02 -8.78 -26.83
CA ILE A 424 5.78 -7.54 -26.97
C ILE A 424 7.27 -7.78 -26.72
N ARG A 425 8.09 -7.13 -27.54
CA ARG A 425 9.56 -7.12 -27.45
C ARG A 425 10.07 -5.69 -27.49
N SER A 426 11.24 -5.46 -26.90
CA SER A 426 11.98 -4.22 -27.14
C SER A 426 12.51 -4.19 -28.57
N ALA A 427 12.97 -3.04 -29.04
CA ALA A 427 13.61 -2.89 -30.35
C ALA A 427 14.87 -3.75 -30.50
N THR A 428 15.49 -4.18 -29.39
CA THR A 428 16.63 -5.10 -29.36
C THR A 428 16.23 -6.56 -29.14
N GLY A 429 14.93 -6.86 -29.11
CA GLY A 429 14.39 -8.22 -29.02
C GLY A 429 14.19 -8.77 -27.61
N HIS A 430 14.34 -7.95 -26.55
CA HIS A 430 14.11 -8.43 -25.18
C HIS A 430 12.61 -8.67 -24.91
N PRO A 431 12.21 -9.78 -24.29
CA PRO A 431 10.83 -9.95 -23.81
C PRO A 431 10.55 -9.05 -22.60
N LEU A 432 9.27 -8.71 -22.41
CA LEU A 432 8.83 -8.10 -21.16
C LEU A 432 9.16 -9.02 -19.98
N LEU A 433 9.85 -8.48 -18.96
CA LEU A 433 10.12 -9.24 -17.75
C LEU A 433 8.81 -9.59 -17.03
N HIS A 434 7.92 -8.61 -16.92
CA HIS A 434 6.54 -8.77 -16.47
C HIS A 434 5.62 -8.27 -17.57
N HIS A 435 4.78 -9.17 -18.11
CA HIS A 435 3.96 -8.92 -19.29
C HIS A 435 2.48 -8.67 -18.98
N GLU A 436 2.14 -8.54 -17.70
CA GLU A 436 0.77 -8.31 -17.25
C GLU A 436 0.65 -6.98 -16.51
N ALA A 437 -0.49 -6.32 -16.69
CA ALA A 437 -0.88 -5.12 -15.97
C ALA A 437 -2.33 -5.26 -15.51
N TYR A 438 -2.63 -4.84 -14.28
CA TYR A 438 -3.97 -4.89 -13.71
C TYR A 438 -4.42 -3.48 -13.36
N TYR A 439 -5.22 -2.89 -14.24
CA TYR A 439 -5.66 -1.50 -14.10
C TYR A 439 -7.03 -1.42 -13.42
N THR A 440 -7.18 -0.68 -12.34
CA THR A 440 -8.47 -0.45 -11.68
C THR A 440 -9.13 0.81 -12.25
N LEU A 441 -10.15 0.66 -13.10
CA LEU A 441 -10.77 1.78 -13.81
C LEU A 441 -11.98 2.34 -13.06
N MET A 442 -11.79 3.45 -12.35
CA MET A 442 -12.89 4.10 -11.61
C MET A 442 -13.49 5.30 -12.32
N GLN A 443 -12.68 6.02 -13.08
CA GLN A 443 -13.02 7.19 -13.87
C GLN A 443 -12.49 7.03 -15.28
N ILE A 444 -13.29 7.45 -16.25
CA ILE A 444 -12.88 7.54 -17.65
C ILE A 444 -12.57 9.01 -17.92
N PRO A 445 -11.37 9.34 -18.43
CA PRO A 445 -11.04 10.70 -18.82
C PRO A 445 -12.02 11.26 -19.86
N ALA A 446 -12.27 12.56 -19.82
CA ALA A 446 -12.95 13.25 -20.92
C ALA A 446 -12.05 13.27 -22.17
N GLU A 447 -12.65 13.44 -23.34
CA GLU A 447 -11.93 13.66 -24.61
C GLU A 447 -11.12 14.96 -24.63
#